data_AF-A0A135VTQ3-F1
#
_entry.id   AF-A0A135VTQ3-F1
#
_cell.length_a   1.000
_cell.length_b   1.000
_cell.length_c   1.000
_cell.angle_alpha   90.00
_cell.angle_beta   90.00
_cell.angle_gamma   90.00
#
_symmetry.space_group_name_H-M   'P 1'
#
loop_
_entity.id
_entity.type
_entity.pdbx_description
1 polymer ?
#
loop_
_entity_poly.entity_id
_entity_poly.type
_entity_poly.pdbx_seq_one_letter_code
_entity_poly.pdbx_strand_id
1 'polypeptide(L)'
;MRTLSDGKDPSGPAKARSDLIDILSHDPENTEAIVTIIQNELTDLKDGKAVSEISNALKEAAAASNVADDARNNVLYWLTETTPDIRQMILVQTIEELLGMPQCKDATIAALTRISSEDNVKMVMEWVGRKILTLNQAVYVLLYPDSSAALK
;
A
#
# COMPACT_ATOMS: atom_id res chain seq x y z
N MET A 1 0.67 -24.46 -28.43
CA MET A 1 0.52 -25.56 -27.45
C MET A 1 1.15 -25.09 -26.15
N ARG A 2 0.41 -25.22 -25.03
CA ARG A 2 0.76 -24.76 -23.68
C ARG A 2 2.14 -25.24 -23.22
N THR A 3 2.84 -24.35 -22.53
CA THR A 3 3.39 -24.66 -21.20
C THR A 3 2.98 -23.53 -20.27
N LEU A 4 1.86 -23.75 -19.57
CA LEU A 4 1.57 -23.13 -18.28
C LEU A 4 2.66 -23.63 -17.33
N SER A 5 3.57 -22.77 -16.90
CA SER A 5 4.30 -23.03 -15.67
C SER A 5 3.43 -22.52 -14.52
N ASP A 6 2.59 -23.40 -13.99
CA ASP A 6 2.15 -23.30 -12.60
C ASP A 6 3.41 -23.44 -11.72
N GLY A 7 3.94 -22.31 -11.28
CA GLY A 7 5.10 -22.24 -10.41
C GLY A 7 5.11 -20.87 -9.78
N LYS A 8 4.80 -20.81 -8.48
CA LYS A 8 4.88 -19.60 -7.65
C LYS A 8 6.22 -18.91 -7.93
N ASP A 9 6.17 -17.81 -8.68
CA ASP A 9 7.30 -16.91 -8.78
C ASP A 9 7.52 -16.33 -7.37
N PRO A 10 8.59 -16.73 -6.65
CA PRO A 10 8.74 -16.42 -5.23
C PRO A 10 8.97 -14.92 -4.98
N SER A 11 9.06 -14.12 -6.04
CA SER A 11 9.32 -12.69 -6.03
C SER A 11 8.37 -11.91 -6.94
N GLY A 12 7.11 -12.33 -7.12
CA GLY A 12 6.14 -11.58 -7.94
C GLY A 12 5.40 -10.45 -7.19
N PRO A 13 4.65 -9.57 -7.89
CA PRO A 13 3.88 -8.48 -7.27
C PRO A 13 2.90 -8.95 -6.19
N ALA A 14 2.28 -10.12 -6.40
CA ALA A 14 1.36 -10.72 -5.44
C ALA A 14 2.07 -11.14 -4.13
N LYS A 15 3.33 -11.58 -4.23
CA LYS A 15 4.15 -11.92 -3.07
C LYS A 15 4.60 -10.66 -2.34
N ALA A 16 5.06 -9.63 -3.07
CA ALA A 16 5.37 -8.33 -2.47
C ALA A 16 4.18 -7.72 -1.74
N ARG A 17 2.96 -7.81 -2.30
CA ARG A 17 1.74 -7.40 -1.61
C ARG A 17 1.52 -8.20 -0.33
N SER A 18 1.62 -9.53 -0.38
CA SER A 18 1.48 -10.39 0.80
C SER A 18 2.50 -10.04 1.88
N ASP A 19 3.76 -9.86 1.49
CA ASP A 19 4.86 -9.51 2.39
C ASP A 19 4.63 -8.13 3.02
N LEU A 20 4.13 -7.16 2.26
CA LEU A 20 3.82 -5.83 2.78
C LEU A 20 2.63 -5.87 3.76
N ILE A 21 1.58 -6.65 3.46
CA ILE A 21 0.47 -6.89 4.40
C ILE A 21 0.99 -7.54 5.68
N ASP A 22 1.86 -8.54 5.57
CA ASP A 22 2.46 -9.21 6.73
C ASP A 22 3.26 -8.19 7.56
N ILE A 23 4.14 -7.40 6.94
CA ILE A 23 4.93 -6.37 7.65
C ILE A 23 4.03 -5.37 8.38
N LEU A 24 3.02 -4.83 7.69
CA LEU A 24 2.21 -3.76 8.24
C LEU A 24 1.22 -4.30 9.28
N SER A 25 0.59 -5.45 9.06
CA SER A 25 -0.47 -5.93 9.95
C SER A 25 0.00 -6.42 11.33
N HIS A 26 1.30 -6.66 11.51
CA HIS A 26 1.86 -7.12 12.79
C HIS A 26 1.88 -6.04 13.88
N ASP A 27 2.00 -4.77 13.51
CA ASP A 27 1.94 -3.65 14.44
C ASP A 27 0.68 -2.82 14.20
N PRO A 28 -0.30 -2.82 15.12
CA PRO A 28 -1.51 -2.01 15.00
C PRO A 28 -1.24 -0.50 15.10
N GLU A 29 -0.03 -0.05 15.47
CA GLU A 29 0.37 1.37 15.51
C GLU A 29 1.20 1.81 14.30
N ASN A 30 1.22 1.02 13.22
CA ASN A 30 2.00 1.24 11.99
C ASN A 30 1.64 2.49 11.15
N THR A 31 0.86 3.43 11.69
CA THR A 31 0.32 4.60 10.96
C THR A 31 1.42 5.38 10.24
N GLU A 32 2.56 5.62 10.90
CA GLU A 32 3.69 6.35 10.30
C GLU A 32 4.27 5.60 9.09
N ALA A 33 4.46 4.28 9.19
CA ALA A 33 5.01 3.50 8.09
C ALA A 33 4.09 3.53 6.86
N ILE A 34 2.77 3.40 7.07
CA ILE A 34 1.78 3.53 6.00
C ILE A 34 1.86 4.91 5.36
N VAL A 35 1.91 5.97 6.17
CA VAL A 35 2.01 7.36 5.67
C VAL A 35 3.29 7.56 4.86
N THR A 36 4.45 7.16 5.37
CA THR A 36 5.73 7.33 4.68
C THR A 36 5.78 6.60 3.35
N ILE A 37 5.28 5.35 3.30
CA ILE A 37 5.26 4.56 2.06
C ILE A 37 4.37 5.23 1.01
N ILE A 38 3.15 5.62 1.38
CA ILE A 38 2.23 6.26 0.43
C ILE A 38 2.77 7.62 -0.02
N GLN A 39 3.24 8.46 0.90
CA GLN A 39 3.76 9.78 0.55
C GLN A 39 4.93 9.68 -0.43
N ASN A 40 5.82 8.71 -0.23
CA ASN A 40 6.96 8.51 -1.13
C ASN A 40 6.57 7.91 -2.48
N GLU A 41 5.51 7.11 -2.57
CA GLU A 41 4.95 6.71 -3.87
C GLU A 41 4.38 7.92 -4.64
N LEU A 42 3.72 8.84 -3.91
CA LEU A 42 3.11 10.02 -4.51
C LEU A 42 4.15 11.09 -4.91
N THR A 43 5.40 10.95 -4.48
CA THR A 43 6.54 11.78 -4.92
C THR A 43 7.36 11.05 -6.01
N ASP A 44 8.23 11.79 -6.72
CA ASP A 44 9.05 11.18 -7.77
C ASP A 44 10.11 10.25 -7.15
N LEU A 45 9.87 8.93 -7.23
CA LEU A 45 10.77 7.88 -6.75
C LEU A 45 12.15 7.84 -7.44
N LYS A 46 12.40 8.67 -8.46
CA LYS A 46 13.75 8.88 -9.00
C LYS A 46 14.70 9.52 -7.98
N ASP A 47 14.19 10.06 -6.88
CA ASP A 47 14.99 10.53 -5.76
C ASP A 47 15.44 9.36 -4.88
N GLY A 48 16.76 9.13 -4.79
CA GLY A 48 17.34 8.12 -3.89
C GLY A 48 16.97 8.33 -2.42
N LYS A 49 16.54 9.55 -2.05
CA LYS A 49 15.97 9.83 -0.74
C LYS A 49 14.65 9.08 -0.51
N ALA A 50 13.75 9.05 -1.50
CA ALA A 50 12.46 8.37 -1.36
C ALA A 50 12.62 6.87 -1.14
N VAL A 51 13.54 6.25 -1.89
CA VAL A 51 13.92 4.83 -1.69
C VAL A 51 14.44 4.57 -0.28
N SER A 52 15.26 5.49 0.26
CA SER A 52 15.80 5.36 1.62
C SER A 52 14.72 5.50 2.70
N GLU A 53 13.75 6.40 2.50
CA GLU A 53 12.63 6.60 3.43
C GLU A 53 11.69 5.39 3.44
N ILE A 54 11.35 4.84 2.26
CA ILE A 54 10.57 3.60 2.15
C ILE A 54 11.30 2.43 2.83
N SER A 55 12.60 2.29 2.56
CA SER A 55 13.42 1.23 3.18
C SER A 55 13.42 1.32 4.71
N ASN A 56 13.56 2.53 5.27
CA ASN A 56 13.53 2.74 6.71
C ASN A 56 12.15 2.47 7.31
N ALA A 57 11.08 2.97 6.70
CA ALA A 57 9.71 2.70 7.13
C ALA A 57 9.40 1.20 7.16
N LEU A 58 9.83 0.46 6.13
CA LEU A 58 9.70 -1.00 6.08
C LEU A 58 10.53 -1.69 7.17
N LYS A 59 11.74 -1.21 7.48
CA LYS A 59 12.57 -1.78 8.57
C LYS A 59 11.93 -1.55 9.94
N GLU A 60 11.41 -0.36 10.18
CA GLU A 60 10.76 0.00 11.45
C GLU A 60 9.48 -0.83 11.65
N ALA A 61 8.60 -0.87 10.65
CA ALA A 61 7.41 -1.71 10.69
C ALA A 61 7.76 -3.20 10.84
N ALA A 62 8.81 -3.65 10.13
CA ALA A 62 9.24 -5.04 10.23
C ALA A 62 9.92 -5.37 11.56
N ALA A 63 10.45 -4.40 12.32
CA ALA A 63 11.13 -4.66 13.59
C ALA A 63 10.18 -5.21 14.67
N ALA A 64 8.90 -4.85 14.59
CA ALA A 64 7.84 -5.40 15.42
C ALA A 64 7.34 -6.78 14.94
N SER A 65 7.79 -7.23 13.77
CA SER A 65 7.39 -8.47 13.12
C SER A 65 8.56 -9.46 13.04
N ASN A 66 8.28 -10.75 12.96
CA ASN A 66 9.33 -11.76 12.68
C ASN A 66 9.52 -11.98 11.17
N VAL A 67 9.32 -10.94 10.35
CA VAL A 67 9.40 -11.02 8.90
C VAL A 67 10.87 -11.05 8.46
N ALA A 68 11.20 -11.98 7.56
CA ALA A 68 12.56 -12.16 7.07
C ALA A 68 13.04 -10.98 6.22
N ASP A 69 14.35 -10.72 6.25
CA ASP A 69 15.00 -9.67 5.44
C ASP A 69 14.68 -9.81 3.94
N ASP A 70 14.53 -11.05 3.44
CA ASP A 70 14.17 -11.33 2.05
C ASP A 70 12.79 -10.78 1.67
N ALA A 71 11.80 -10.88 2.56
CA ALA A 71 10.47 -10.34 2.34
C ALA A 71 10.50 -8.80 2.29
N ARG A 72 11.26 -8.16 3.19
CA ARG A 72 11.47 -6.71 3.16
C ARG A 72 12.14 -6.26 1.87
N ASN A 73 13.20 -6.95 1.44
CA ASN A 73 13.93 -6.60 0.21
C ASN A 73 13.06 -6.79 -1.04
N ASN A 74 12.23 -7.84 -1.05
CA ASN A 74 11.25 -8.06 -2.10
C ASN A 74 10.25 -6.91 -2.19
N VAL A 75 9.64 -6.52 -1.06
CA VAL A 75 8.72 -5.36 -0.99
C VAL A 75 9.39 -4.09 -1.49
N LEU A 76 10.60 -3.79 -1.01
CA LEU A 76 11.34 -2.59 -1.42
C LEU A 76 11.57 -2.57 -2.93
N TYR A 77 12.06 -3.68 -3.51
CA TYR A 77 12.27 -3.79 -4.95
C TYR A 77 10.99 -3.50 -5.74
N TRP A 78 9.87 -4.12 -5.35
CA TRP A 78 8.62 -3.94 -6.07
C TRP A 78 8.04 -2.53 -5.92
N LEU A 79 8.28 -1.86 -4.79
CA LEU A 79 7.85 -0.48 -4.54
C LEU A 79 8.79 0.59 -5.12
N THR A 80 9.97 0.25 -5.66
CA THR A 80 10.90 1.28 -6.17
C THR A 80 11.38 1.03 -7.59
N GLU A 81 11.53 -0.23 -8.01
CA GLU A 81 12.15 -0.58 -9.30
C GLU A 81 11.14 -0.94 -10.40
N THR A 82 9.83 -0.81 -10.13
CA THR A 82 8.77 -1.23 -11.05
C THR A 82 7.96 -0.06 -11.58
N THR A 83 7.10 -0.30 -12.56
CA THR A 83 6.26 0.74 -13.16
C THR A 83 5.21 1.26 -12.18
N PRO A 84 4.81 2.56 -12.26
CA PRO A 84 3.77 3.13 -11.40
C PRO A 84 2.53 2.25 -11.27
N ASP A 85 2.01 1.70 -12.37
CA ASP A 85 0.81 0.83 -12.34
C ASP A 85 0.94 -0.38 -11.41
N ILE A 86 2.12 -1.00 -11.34
CA ILE A 86 2.38 -2.16 -10.48
C ILE A 86 2.44 -1.73 -9.01
N ARG A 87 3.11 -0.62 -8.73
CA ARG A 87 3.23 -0.06 -7.38
C ARG A 87 1.89 0.40 -6.83
N GLN A 88 1.12 1.12 -7.65
CA GLN A 88 -0.26 1.53 -7.35
C GLN A 88 -1.13 0.31 -7.03
N MET A 89 -1.08 -0.74 -7.85
CA MET A 89 -1.81 -1.98 -7.58
C MET A 89 -1.42 -2.60 -6.24
N ILE A 90 -0.12 -2.70 -5.93
CA ILE A 90 0.37 -3.26 -4.67
C ILE A 90 -0.15 -2.44 -3.49
N LEU A 91 -0.03 -1.12 -3.54
CA LEU A 91 -0.44 -0.23 -2.45
C LEU A 91 -1.94 -0.22 -2.25
N VAL A 92 -2.73 -0.03 -3.31
CA VAL A 92 -4.19 0.04 -3.21
C VAL A 92 -4.76 -1.26 -2.62
N GLN A 93 -4.29 -2.42 -3.10
CA GLN A 93 -4.77 -3.70 -2.59
C GLN A 93 -4.28 -3.99 -1.16
N THR A 94 -3.08 -3.54 -0.81
CA THR A 94 -2.58 -3.67 0.57
C THR A 94 -3.42 -2.85 1.54
N ILE A 95 -3.70 -1.58 1.21
CA ILE A 95 -4.50 -0.69 2.07
C ILE A 95 -5.94 -1.19 2.15
N GLU A 96 -6.52 -1.69 1.05
CA GLU A 96 -7.83 -2.34 1.07
C GLU A 96 -7.87 -3.50 2.06
N GLU A 97 -6.88 -4.39 2.03
CA GLU A 97 -6.81 -5.53 2.94
C GLU A 97 -6.68 -5.07 4.40
N LEU A 98 -5.79 -4.11 4.68
CA LEU A 98 -5.59 -3.58 6.03
C LEU A 98 -6.86 -2.91 6.59
N LEU A 99 -7.65 -2.22 5.75
CA LEU A 99 -8.96 -1.68 6.13
C LEU A 99 -10.00 -2.78 6.43
N GLY A 100 -9.86 -3.95 5.80
CA GLY A 100 -10.66 -5.13 6.06
C GLY A 100 -10.30 -5.86 7.37
N MET A 101 -9.09 -5.65 7.89
CA MET A 101 -8.61 -6.24 9.13
C MET A 101 -9.01 -5.38 10.35
N PRO A 102 -9.85 -5.87 11.28
CA PRO A 102 -10.32 -5.08 12.42
C PRO A 102 -9.21 -4.45 13.26
N GLN A 103 -8.08 -5.15 13.42
CA GLN A 103 -6.94 -4.70 14.21
C GLN A 103 -6.08 -3.63 13.50
N CYS A 104 -6.16 -3.51 12.17
CA CYS A 104 -5.37 -2.54 11.40
C CYS A 104 -6.20 -1.35 10.92
N LYS A 105 -7.53 -1.48 10.95
CA LYS A 105 -8.47 -0.54 10.34
C LYS A 105 -8.29 0.90 10.83
N ASP A 106 -8.20 1.11 12.13
CA ASP A 106 -8.14 2.45 12.71
C ASP A 106 -6.84 3.17 12.37
N ALA A 107 -5.70 2.48 12.46
CA ALA A 107 -4.40 3.00 12.02
C ALA A 107 -4.37 3.29 10.51
N THR A 108 -4.99 2.42 9.71
CA THR A 108 -5.06 2.61 8.26
C THR A 108 -5.94 3.82 7.90
N ILE A 109 -7.06 4.02 8.58
CA ILE A 109 -7.91 5.22 8.43
C ILE A 109 -7.16 6.48 8.87
N ALA A 110 -6.41 6.41 9.98
CA ALA A 110 -5.60 7.53 10.46
C ALA A 110 -4.52 7.92 9.45
N ALA A 111 -3.86 6.93 8.84
CA ALA A 111 -2.88 7.17 7.79
C ALA A 111 -3.51 7.84 6.56
N LEU A 112 -4.61 7.29 6.04
CA LEU A 112 -5.36 7.88 4.90
C LEU A 112 -5.83 9.30 5.20
N THR A 113 -6.25 9.57 6.43
CA THR A 113 -6.67 10.92 6.88
C THR A 113 -5.53 11.93 6.80
N ARG A 114 -4.30 11.52 7.12
CA ARG A 114 -3.12 12.39 7.00
C ARG A 114 -2.73 12.68 5.55
N ILE A 115 -3.04 11.77 4.64
CA ILE A 115 -2.71 11.91 3.22
C ILE A 115 -3.79 12.72 2.47
N SER A 116 -5.06 12.45 2.77
CA SER A 116 -6.20 12.90 1.95
C SER A 116 -7.14 13.90 2.64
N SER A 117 -6.94 14.18 3.94
CA SER A 117 -7.85 14.87 4.88
C SER A 117 -8.99 14.02 5.45
N GLU A 118 -9.44 14.38 6.66
CA GLU A 118 -10.49 13.68 7.40
C GLU A 118 -11.84 13.73 6.69
N ASP A 119 -12.21 14.91 6.16
CA ASP A 119 -13.47 15.11 5.45
C ASP A 119 -13.54 14.25 4.18
N ASN A 120 -12.43 14.17 3.43
CA ASN A 120 -12.38 13.34 2.22
C ASN A 120 -12.49 11.85 2.55
N VAL A 121 -11.75 11.37 3.55
CA VAL A 121 -11.82 9.97 4.01
C VAL A 121 -13.24 9.62 4.47
N LYS A 122 -13.87 10.47 5.29
CA LYS A 122 -15.25 10.25 5.74
C LYS A 122 -16.23 10.16 4.57
N MET A 123 -16.16 11.12 3.65
CA MET A 123 -17.03 11.15 2.47
C MET A 123 -16.87 9.90 1.60
N VAL A 124 -15.63 9.51 1.29
CA VAL A 124 -15.35 8.33 0.46
C VAL A 124 -15.76 7.03 1.17
N MET A 125 -15.52 6.91 2.47
CA MET A 125 -15.93 5.74 3.24
C MET A 125 -17.47 5.66 3.38
N GLU A 126 -18.16 6.79 3.41
CA GLU A 126 -19.63 6.83 3.33
C GLU A 126 -20.13 6.29 1.98
N TRP A 127 -19.46 6.61 0.87
CA TRP A 127 -19.77 6.03 -0.44
C TRP A 127 -19.58 4.52 -0.48
N VAL A 128 -18.56 3.98 0.19
CA VAL A 128 -18.41 2.53 0.38
C VAL A 128 -19.59 1.95 1.18
N GLY A 129 -19.97 2.58 2.30
CA GLY A 129 -21.11 2.15 3.11
C GLY A 129 -22.44 2.16 2.35
N ARG A 130 -22.59 3.09 1.40
CA ARG A 130 -23.75 3.19 0.49
C ARG A 130 -23.65 2.29 -0.74
N LYS A 131 -22.58 1.50 -0.87
CA LYS A 131 -22.29 0.63 -2.03
C LYS A 131 -22.18 1.38 -3.36
N ILE A 132 -21.80 2.66 -3.30
CA ILE A 132 -21.51 3.48 -4.48
C ILE A 132 -20.12 3.13 -5.03
N LEU A 133 -19.15 2.91 -4.14
CA LEU A 133 -17.81 2.44 -4.46
C LEU A 133 -17.53 1.11 -3.76
N THR A 134 -16.66 0.29 -4.36
CA THR A 134 -15.97 -0.78 -3.64
C THR A 134 -14.86 -0.20 -2.77
N LEU A 135 -14.36 -0.97 -1.79
CA LEU A 135 -13.26 -0.53 -0.94
C LEU A 135 -11.98 -0.27 -1.75
N ASN A 136 -11.66 -1.16 -2.69
CA ASN A 136 -10.59 -0.95 -3.67
C ASN A 136 -10.70 0.41 -4.41
N GLN A 137 -11.88 0.73 -4.95
CA GLN A 137 -12.13 1.98 -5.67
C GLN A 137 -11.99 3.19 -4.76
N ALA A 138 -12.49 3.10 -3.52
CA ALA A 138 -12.36 4.14 -2.52
C ALA A 138 -10.90 4.43 -2.16
N VAL A 139 -10.10 3.39 -1.93
CA VAL A 139 -8.66 3.53 -1.67
C VAL A 139 -7.98 4.20 -2.85
N TYR A 140 -8.26 3.76 -4.08
CA TYR A 140 -7.69 4.38 -5.28
C TYR A 140 -7.99 5.89 -5.35
N VAL A 141 -9.25 6.30 -5.12
CA VAL A 141 -9.66 7.71 -5.12
C VAL A 141 -8.96 8.53 -4.03
N LEU A 142 -8.77 7.94 -2.83
CA LEU A 142 -8.12 8.63 -1.71
C LEU A 142 -6.63 8.86 -1.94
N LEU A 143 -5.97 7.91 -2.61
CA LEU A 143 -4.52 7.97 -2.90
C LEU A 143 -4.21 8.78 -4.16
N TYR A 144 -5.07 8.72 -5.18
CA TYR A 144 -4.82 9.31 -6.49
C TYR A 144 -5.99 10.21 -6.93
N PRO A 145 -6.23 11.35 -6.26
CA PRO A 145 -7.36 12.22 -6.60
C PRO A 145 -7.26 12.78 -8.03
N ASP A 146 -6.05 13.07 -8.52
CA ASP A 146 -5.81 13.67 -9.84
C ASP A 146 -5.83 12.67 -11.01
N SER A 147 -5.75 11.34 -10.79
CA SER A 147 -5.85 10.38 -11.90
C SER A 147 -7.26 10.30 -12.49
N SER A 148 -8.27 10.84 -11.79
CA SER A 148 -9.58 11.13 -12.36
C SER A 148 -9.54 12.23 -13.44
N ALA A 149 -8.52 13.09 -13.45
CA ALA A 149 -8.28 14.07 -14.51
C ALA A 149 -7.59 13.46 -15.75
N ALA A 150 -6.93 12.30 -15.61
CA ALA A 150 -6.34 11.56 -16.74
C ALA A 150 -7.39 10.78 -17.57
N LEU A 151 -8.64 10.77 -17.12
CA LEU A 151 -9.80 10.23 -17.84
C LEU A 151 -10.56 11.30 -18.65
N LYS A 152 -10.03 12.52 -18.76
CA LYS A 152 -10.56 13.58 -19.63
C LYS A 152 -9.89 13.59 -21.00
#